data_AF-A0A850RKN7-F1
#
_entry.id   AF-A0A850RKN7-F1
#
_cell.length_a   1.000
_cell.length_b   1.000
_cell.length_c   1.000
_cell.angle_alpha   90.00
_cell.angle_beta   90.00
_cell.angle_gamma   90.00
#
_symmetry.space_group_name_H-M   'P 1'
#
loop_
_entity.id
_entity.type
_entity.pdbx_description
1 polymer ?
#
loop_
_entity_poly.entity_id
_entity_poly.type
_entity_poly.pdbx_seq_one_letter_code
_entity_poly.pdbx_strand_id
1 'polypeptide(L)'
;MTPNISLWDYDHADFLFHQTDRQQHNAPQADWPYLGELSGRWARLEYRGRMIYASLWMAWSYVAMGLEEAGRLKIEQMVPHEFVPGPKHMKPVKGGFQWDMHADAGGQEAVLRELERRFFAYLQERMRALAEYFTQADQPQVYWIEKTDSPDP
;
A
#
# COMPACT_ATOMS: atom_id res chain seq x y z
N MET A 1 35.45 -2.58 -3.08
CA MET A 1 34.50 -3.58 -2.55
C MET A 1 33.21 -2.85 -2.28
N THR A 2 32.14 -3.17 -3.01
CA THR A 2 30.79 -2.69 -2.66
C THR A 2 30.41 -3.37 -1.34
N PRO A 3 29.91 -2.63 -0.32
CA PRO A 3 29.46 -3.25 0.91
C PRO A 3 28.37 -4.28 0.58
N ASN A 4 28.41 -5.42 1.27
CA ASN A 4 27.37 -6.43 1.16
C ASN A 4 26.18 -5.95 1.99
N ILE A 5 25.26 -5.22 1.35
CA ILE A 5 24.06 -4.67 1.98
C ILE A 5 23.03 -5.81 2.09
N SER A 6 22.56 -6.11 3.29
CA SER A 6 21.52 -7.11 3.48
C SER A 6 20.15 -6.54 3.05
N LEU A 7 19.19 -7.44 2.80
CA LEU A 7 17.80 -7.01 2.54
C LEU A 7 17.22 -6.21 3.71
N TRP A 8 17.64 -6.54 4.94
CA TRP A 8 17.26 -5.79 6.14
C TRP A 8 17.83 -4.36 6.12
N ASP A 9 19.11 -4.19 5.78
CA ASP A 9 19.73 -2.86 5.71
C ASP A 9 19.01 -1.97 4.69
N TYR A 10 18.62 -2.54 3.55
CA TYR A 10 17.84 -1.84 2.52
C TYR A 10 16.47 -1.41 3.04
N ASP A 11 15.70 -2.35 3.61
CA ASP A 11 14.34 -2.09 4.10
C ASP A 11 14.33 -1.11 5.27
N HIS A 12 15.29 -1.25 6.19
CA HIS A 12 15.42 -0.37 7.34
C HIS A 12 15.83 1.05 6.94
N ALA A 13 16.71 1.22 5.95
CA ALA A 13 17.06 2.54 5.43
C ALA A 13 15.85 3.25 4.80
N ASP A 14 15.01 2.50 4.09
CA ASP A 14 13.76 3.01 3.49
C ASP A 14 12.74 3.41 4.58
N PHE A 15 12.60 2.59 5.63
CA PHE A 15 11.81 2.96 6.81
C PHE A 15 12.28 4.27 7.44
N LEU A 16 13.58 4.45 7.67
CA LEU A 16 14.13 5.68 8.27
C LEU A 16 13.87 6.91 7.41
N PHE A 17 13.96 6.76 6.08
CA PHE A 17 13.62 7.81 5.13
C PHE A 17 12.14 8.20 5.26
N HIS A 18 11.22 7.23 5.23
CA HIS A 18 9.78 7.50 5.41
C HIS A 18 9.46 8.06 6.80
N GLN A 19 10.11 7.58 7.86
CA GLN A 19 9.92 8.10 9.22
C GLN A 19 10.31 9.57 9.32
N THR A 20 11.44 9.94 8.71
CA THR A 20 11.90 11.34 8.66
C THR A 20 10.88 12.22 7.93
N ASP A 21 10.34 11.77 6.80
CA ASP A 21 9.31 12.49 6.05
C ASP A 21 8.00 12.63 6.84
N ARG A 22 7.54 11.55 7.48
CA ARG A 22 6.34 11.54 8.34
C ARG A 22 6.47 12.53 9.51
N GLN A 23 7.64 12.60 10.14
CA GLN A 23 7.93 13.56 11.22
C GLN A 23 7.91 15.00 10.72
N GLN A 24 8.50 15.27 9.56
CA GLN A 24 8.50 16.62 8.96
C GLN A 24 7.08 17.12 8.65
N HIS A 25 6.18 16.21 8.29
CA HIS A 25 4.80 16.54 7.91
C HIS A 25 3.76 16.29 9.03
N ASN A 26 4.19 16.00 10.26
CA ASN A 26 3.32 15.68 11.40
C ASN A 26 2.27 14.58 11.08
N ALA A 27 2.69 13.55 10.34
CA ALA A 27 1.80 12.45 9.97
C ALA A 27 1.40 11.63 11.22
N PRO A 28 0.17 11.10 11.28
CA PRO A 28 -0.30 10.29 12.41
C PRO A 28 0.58 9.06 12.74
N GLN A 29 1.34 8.56 11.77
CA GLN A 29 2.20 7.38 11.89
C GLN A 29 3.70 7.72 12.08
N ALA A 30 4.03 8.97 12.45
CA ALA A 30 5.42 9.41 12.60
C ALA A 30 6.23 8.61 13.65
N ASP A 31 5.54 8.09 14.69
CA ASP A 31 6.16 7.37 15.81
C ASP A 31 5.96 5.85 15.74
N TRP A 32 5.55 5.31 14.59
CA TRP A 32 5.44 3.86 14.46
C TRP A 32 6.81 3.18 14.60
N PRO A 33 6.91 2.05 15.35
CA PRO A 33 8.13 1.27 15.39
C PRO A 33 8.41 0.66 14.01
N TYR A 34 9.66 0.24 13.80
CA TYR A 34 10.01 -0.51 12.59
C TYR A 34 9.33 -1.89 12.62
N LEU A 35 8.42 -2.13 11.68
CA LEU A 35 7.69 -3.39 11.51
C LEU A 35 7.95 -4.02 10.12
N GLY A 36 9.01 -3.55 9.43
CA GLY A 36 9.30 -3.83 8.03
C GLY A 36 8.52 -2.91 7.08
N GLU A 37 9.16 -2.42 6.02
CA GLU A 37 8.60 -1.44 5.07
C GLU A 37 8.43 -2.03 3.66
N LEU A 38 8.81 -3.29 3.43
CA LEU A 38 8.64 -3.96 2.13
C LEU A 38 7.15 -4.06 1.77
N SER A 39 6.73 -3.24 0.79
CA SER A 39 5.37 -3.24 0.26
C SER A 39 5.41 -3.19 -1.28
N GLY A 40 5.67 -4.33 -1.93
CA GLY A 40 5.67 -4.42 -3.40
C GLY A 40 6.97 -4.01 -4.06
N ARG A 41 8.10 -4.17 -3.37
CA ARG A 41 9.42 -3.85 -3.92
C ARG A 41 9.82 -4.86 -4.98
N TRP A 42 10.09 -4.39 -6.20
CA TRP A 42 10.52 -5.28 -7.28
C TRP A 42 11.93 -5.80 -7.03
N ALA A 43 12.12 -7.11 -7.19
CA ALA A 43 13.40 -7.76 -7.04
C ALA A 43 13.65 -8.74 -8.18
N ARG A 44 14.92 -8.88 -8.53
CA ARG A 44 15.40 -9.90 -9.45
C ARG A 44 16.24 -10.89 -8.66
N LEU A 45 15.82 -12.14 -8.65
CA LEU A 45 16.39 -13.19 -7.80
C LEU A 45 17.04 -14.27 -8.68
N GLU A 46 18.08 -14.91 -8.16
CA GLU A 46 18.56 -16.17 -8.69
C GLU A 46 18.00 -17.31 -7.81
N TYR A 47 17.23 -18.20 -8.43
CA TYR A 47 16.64 -19.35 -7.74
C TYR A 47 16.84 -20.60 -8.58
N ARG A 48 17.50 -21.62 -8.00
CA ARG A 48 17.81 -22.90 -8.66
C ARG A 48 18.50 -22.71 -10.03
N GLY A 49 19.44 -21.79 -10.12
CA GLY A 49 20.19 -21.48 -11.35
C GLY A 49 19.36 -20.78 -12.44
N ARG A 50 18.18 -20.24 -12.10
CA ARG A 50 17.34 -19.45 -13.00
C ARG A 50 17.16 -18.05 -12.44
N MET A 51 17.17 -17.06 -13.33
CA MET A 51 16.83 -15.69 -12.98
C MET A 51 15.30 -15.53 -13.01
N ILE A 52 14.74 -15.02 -11.93
CA ILE A 52 13.30 -14.77 -11.78
C ILE A 52 13.05 -13.34 -11.32
N TYR A 53 11.86 -12.83 -11.63
CA TYR A 53 11.37 -11.55 -11.11
C TYR A 53 10.34 -11.82 -10.03
N ALA A 54 10.41 -11.05 -8.95
CA ALA A 54 9.51 -11.15 -7.82
C ALA A 54 9.16 -9.76 -7.29
N SER A 55 8.07 -9.69 -6.54
CA SER A 55 7.80 -8.55 -5.66
C SER A 55 8.00 -9.00 -4.22
N LEU A 56 8.74 -8.21 -3.45
CA LEU A 56 9.01 -8.44 -2.04
C LEU A 56 8.00 -7.68 -1.20
N TRP A 57 7.45 -8.38 -0.22
CA TRP A 57 6.42 -7.87 0.68
C TRP A 57 6.69 -8.36 2.09
N MET A 58 6.40 -7.52 3.08
CA MET A 58 6.09 -7.99 4.41
C MET A 58 4.79 -8.79 4.37
N ALA A 59 4.73 -9.90 5.10
CA ALA A 59 3.53 -10.76 5.12
C ALA A 59 2.28 -9.97 5.56
N TRP A 60 2.43 -9.10 6.56
CA TRP A 60 1.36 -8.22 7.02
C TRP A 60 0.89 -7.24 5.93
N SER A 61 1.82 -6.67 5.14
CA SER A 61 1.48 -5.68 4.10
C SER A 61 0.80 -6.34 2.91
N TYR A 62 1.22 -7.56 2.55
CA TYR A 62 0.56 -8.37 1.53
C TYR A 62 -0.89 -8.73 1.91
N VAL A 63 -1.12 -9.15 3.15
CA VAL A 63 -2.48 -9.44 3.66
C VAL A 63 -3.32 -8.16 3.73
N ALA A 64 -2.74 -7.05 4.20
CA ALA A 64 -3.42 -5.78 4.29
C ALA A 64 -3.85 -5.23 2.91
N MET A 65 -3.03 -5.42 1.87
CA MET A 65 -3.40 -5.08 0.49
C MET A 65 -4.67 -5.83 0.06
N GLY A 66 -4.78 -7.13 0.36
CA GLY A 66 -6.00 -7.90 0.06
C GLY A 66 -7.23 -7.41 0.83
N LEU A 67 -7.04 -7.01 2.09
CA LEU A 67 -8.12 -6.42 2.90
C LEU A 67 -8.58 -5.06 2.36
N GLU A 68 -7.64 -4.23 1.94
CA GLU A 68 -7.93 -2.93 1.32
C GLU A 68 -8.78 -3.11 0.06
N GLU A 69 -8.35 -4.00 -0.84
CA GLU A 69 -9.03 -4.28 -2.10
C GLU A 69 -10.46 -4.80 -1.87
N ALA A 70 -10.61 -5.80 -0.99
CA ALA A 70 -11.92 -6.35 -0.66
C ALA A 70 -12.86 -5.29 -0.06
N GLY A 71 -12.32 -4.40 0.78
CA GLY A 71 -13.11 -3.31 1.37
C GLY A 71 -13.51 -2.24 0.34
N ARG A 72 -12.62 -1.87 -0.59
CA ARG A 72 -12.95 -0.96 -1.69
C ARG A 72 -14.04 -1.51 -2.59
N LEU A 73 -13.92 -2.77 -3.02
CA LEU A 73 -14.95 -3.47 -3.79
C LEU A 73 -16.30 -3.48 -3.05
N LYS A 74 -16.26 -3.68 -1.72
CA LYS A 74 -17.48 -3.65 -0.92
C LYS A 74 -18.10 -2.25 -0.86
N ILE A 75 -17.29 -1.19 -0.75
CA ILE A 75 -17.76 0.20 -0.78
C ILE A 75 -18.42 0.50 -2.13
N GLU A 76 -17.79 0.13 -3.23
CA GLU A 76 -18.29 0.32 -4.58
C GLU A 76 -19.65 -0.40 -4.79
N GLN A 77 -19.80 -1.62 -4.25
CA GLN A 77 -21.09 -2.33 -4.28
C GLN A 77 -22.19 -1.64 -3.45
N MET A 78 -21.84 -0.98 -2.35
CA MET A 78 -22.81 -0.32 -1.46
C MET A 78 -23.20 1.06 -1.97
N VAL A 79 -22.25 1.80 -2.53
CA VAL A 79 -22.45 3.13 -3.13
C VAL A 79 -21.74 3.13 -4.48
N PRO A 80 -22.42 2.70 -5.55
CA PRO A 80 -21.87 2.78 -6.90
C PRO A 80 -21.52 4.22 -7.24
N HIS A 81 -20.31 4.44 -7.73
CA HIS A 81 -19.80 5.77 -8.06
C HIS A 81 -18.76 5.68 -9.17
N GLU A 82 -18.59 6.77 -9.90
CA GLU A 82 -17.55 6.91 -10.92
C GLU A 82 -16.74 8.17 -10.68
N PHE A 83 -15.48 8.18 -11.10
CA PHE A 83 -14.68 9.39 -11.07
C PHE A 83 -14.92 10.20 -12.34
N VAL A 84 -15.45 11.41 -12.19
CA VAL A 84 -15.74 12.34 -13.29
C VAL A 84 -14.80 13.56 -13.22
N PRO A 85 -14.41 14.13 -14.38
CA PRO A 85 -13.57 15.31 -14.42
C PRO A 85 -14.32 16.55 -13.91
N GLY A 86 -13.67 17.29 -13.02
CA GLY A 86 -14.14 18.58 -12.52
C GLY A 86 -13.88 19.73 -13.50
N PRO A 87 -14.38 20.95 -13.20
CA PRO A 87 -14.29 22.10 -14.08
C PRO A 87 -12.87 22.56 -14.40
N LYS A 88 -11.87 22.12 -13.63
CA LYS A 88 -10.46 22.46 -13.84
C LYS A 88 -9.61 21.29 -14.31
N HIS A 89 -10.22 20.13 -14.60
CA HIS A 89 -9.48 18.95 -15.02
C HIS A 89 -8.67 19.23 -16.28
N MET A 90 -7.40 18.83 -16.29
CA MET A 90 -6.46 19.02 -17.39
C MET A 90 -6.20 20.49 -17.77
N LYS A 91 -6.57 21.47 -16.93
CA LYS A 91 -6.19 22.86 -17.15
C LYS A 91 -4.69 23.06 -16.87
N PRO A 92 -3.95 23.79 -17.73
CA PRO A 92 -2.54 24.06 -17.49
C PRO A 92 -2.33 24.86 -16.20
N VAL A 93 -1.36 24.43 -15.40
CA VAL A 93 -0.86 25.16 -14.22
C VAL A 93 0.67 25.24 -14.30
N LYS A 94 1.30 26.10 -13.50
CA LYS A 94 2.77 26.19 -13.51
C LYS A 94 3.37 24.83 -13.14
N GLY A 95 4.08 24.21 -14.09
CA GLY A 95 4.74 22.91 -13.89
C GLY A 95 3.91 21.67 -14.24
N GLY A 96 2.73 21.81 -14.86
CA GLY A 96 1.94 20.65 -15.31
C GLY A 96 0.49 20.98 -15.61
N PHE A 97 -0.39 20.02 -15.31
CA PHE A 97 -1.84 20.13 -15.48
C PHE A 97 -2.54 19.86 -14.15
N GLN A 98 -3.66 20.53 -13.91
CA GLN A 98 -4.46 20.29 -12.72
C GLN A 98 -5.24 18.96 -12.86
N TRP A 99 -4.99 18.03 -11.93
CA TRP A 99 -5.81 16.84 -11.76
C TRP A 99 -7.01 17.16 -10.85
N ASP A 100 -8.17 17.35 -11.48
CA ASP A 100 -9.44 17.69 -10.80
C ASP A 100 -10.44 16.57 -11.10
N MET A 101 -10.46 15.52 -10.28
CA MET A 101 -11.41 14.41 -10.40
C MET A 101 -12.27 14.36 -9.15
N HIS A 102 -13.55 14.04 -9.32
CA HIS A 102 -14.49 13.91 -8.21
C HIS A 102 -15.29 12.63 -8.35
N ALA A 103 -15.66 12.01 -7.23
CA ALA A 103 -16.63 10.93 -7.24
C ALA A 103 -18.03 11.49 -7.50
N ASP A 104 -18.70 10.99 -8.54
CA ASP A 104 -20.14 11.10 -8.75
C ASP A 104 -20.79 9.85 -8.19
N ALA A 105 -21.56 10.01 -7.11
CA ALA A 105 -22.23 8.93 -6.40
C ALA A 105 -23.76 9.11 -6.44
N GLY A 106 -24.29 9.80 -7.46
CA GLY A 106 -25.72 10.00 -7.64
C GLY A 106 -26.39 10.73 -6.46
N GLY A 107 -25.70 11.69 -5.85
CA GLY A 107 -26.18 12.43 -4.67
C GLY A 107 -25.79 11.80 -3.32
N GLN A 108 -25.05 10.69 -3.33
CA GLN A 108 -24.57 10.02 -2.11
C GLN A 108 -23.11 10.36 -1.79
N GLU A 109 -22.54 11.44 -2.33
CA GLU A 109 -21.11 11.74 -2.20
C GLU A 109 -20.70 11.99 -0.75
N ALA A 110 -21.60 12.53 0.08
CA ALA A 110 -21.37 12.69 1.51
C ALA A 110 -21.30 11.34 2.23
N VAL A 111 -22.16 10.39 1.84
CA VAL A 111 -22.18 9.03 2.39
C VAL A 111 -20.91 8.28 1.97
N LEU A 112 -20.54 8.35 0.69
CA LEU A 112 -19.31 7.76 0.16
C LEU A 112 -18.09 8.26 0.93
N ARG A 113 -17.91 9.59 1.06
CA ARG A 113 -16.79 10.17 1.81
C ARG A 113 -16.72 9.70 3.25
N GLU A 114 -17.85 9.63 3.94
CA GLU A 114 -17.88 9.17 5.33
C GLU A 114 -17.56 7.67 5.45
N LEU A 115 -18.05 6.86 4.50
CA LEU A 115 -17.79 5.43 4.43
C LEU A 115 -16.31 5.15 4.15
N GLU A 116 -15.70 5.82 3.17
CA GLU A 116 -14.26 5.75 2.88
C GLU A 116 -13.43 6.18 4.08
N ARG A 117 -13.81 7.28 4.74
CA ARG A 117 -13.11 7.77 5.93
C ARG A 117 -13.13 6.74 7.07
N ARG A 118 -14.29 6.12 7.33
CA ARG A 118 -14.40 5.07 8.36
C ARG A 118 -13.64 3.82 7.98
N PHE A 119 -13.71 3.42 6.71
CA PHE A 119 -12.97 2.28 6.20
C PHE A 119 -11.46 2.49 6.31
N PHE A 120 -10.96 3.67 5.96
CA PHE A 120 -9.55 4.01 6.11
C PHE A 120 -9.10 3.92 7.58
N ALA A 121 -9.88 4.46 8.52
CA ALA A 121 -9.58 4.37 9.94
C ALA A 121 -9.54 2.90 10.42
N TYR A 122 -10.53 2.09 10.02
CA TYR A 122 -10.55 0.66 10.30
C TYR A 122 -9.32 -0.05 9.70
N LEU A 123 -8.98 0.23 8.45
CA LEU A 123 -7.86 -0.39 7.75
C LEU A 123 -6.54 -0.07 8.44
N GLN A 124 -6.32 1.17 8.88
CA GLN A 124 -5.11 1.57 9.63
C GLN A 124 -4.98 0.77 10.94
N GLU A 125 -6.08 0.61 11.69
CA GLU A 125 -6.09 -0.19 12.91
C GLU A 125 -5.77 -1.67 12.64
N ARG A 126 -6.35 -2.25 11.58
CA ARG A 126 -6.11 -3.64 11.19
C ARG A 126 -4.69 -3.85 10.66
N MET A 127 -4.15 -2.91 9.88
CA MET A 127 -2.77 -2.94 9.39
C MET A 127 -1.78 -2.98 10.56
N ARG A 128 -1.98 -2.13 11.56
CA ARG A 128 -1.15 -2.12 12.77
C ARG A 128 -1.21 -3.47 13.51
N ALA A 129 -2.42 -3.99 13.74
CA ALA A 129 -2.59 -5.26 14.42
C ALA A 129 -1.94 -6.43 13.66
N LEU A 130 -2.03 -6.45 12.33
CA LEU A 130 -1.36 -7.44 11.48
C LEU A 130 0.16 -7.30 11.57
N ALA A 131 0.68 -6.08 11.50
CA ALA A 131 2.12 -5.82 11.59
C ALA A 131 2.68 -6.29 12.93
N GLU A 132 2.02 -5.96 14.04
CA GLU A 132 2.36 -6.45 15.38
C GLU A 132 2.30 -7.99 15.47
N TYR A 133 1.25 -8.62 14.93
CA TYR A 133 1.10 -10.07 14.91
C TYR A 133 2.24 -10.78 14.16
N PHE A 134 2.58 -10.34 12.95
CA PHE A 134 3.61 -10.98 12.14
C PHE A 134 5.03 -10.72 12.64
N THR A 135 5.27 -9.62 13.35
CA THR A 135 6.59 -9.26 13.89
C THR A 135 6.88 -9.90 15.25
N GLN A 136 5.83 -10.25 16.02
CA GLN A 136 5.95 -10.93 17.31
C GLN A 136 6.02 -12.46 17.18
N ALA A 137 5.98 -13.02 15.97
CA ALA A 137 6.10 -14.46 15.78
C ALA A 137 7.48 -14.97 16.20
N ASP A 138 7.53 -16.07 16.95
CA ASP A 138 8.77 -16.64 17.52
C ASP A 138 9.82 -17.03 16.45
N GLN A 139 9.41 -17.21 15.20
CA GLN A 139 10.28 -17.56 14.08
C GLN A 139 9.98 -16.72 12.84
N PRO A 140 10.99 -16.09 12.22
CA PRO A 140 10.83 -15.43 10.92
C PRO A 140 10.33 -16.43 9.87
N GLN A 141 9.22 -16.11 9.21
CA GLN A 141 8.65 -16.91 8.14
C GLN A 141 8.80 -16.20 6.80
N VAL A 142 9.16 -16.96 5.77
CA VAL A 142 9.20 -16.49 4.38
C VAL A 142 8.18 -17.29 3.59
N TYR A 143 7.26 -16.58 2.94
CA TYR A 143 6.23 -17.18 2.10
C TYR A 143 6.60 -16.98 0.63
N TRP A 144 6.44 -18.04 -0.16
CA TRP A 144 6.64 -18.00 -1.61
C TRP A 144 5.29 -18.19 -2.29
N ILE A 145 4.85 -17.19 -3.05
CA ILE A 145 3.60 -17.24 -3.80
C ILE A 145 3.97 -17.24 -5.28
N GLU A 146 3.80 -18.39 -5.93
CA GLU A 146 3.91 -18.47 -7.38
C GLU A 146 2.60 -17.95 -7.98
N LYS A 147 2.64 -16.74 -8.55
CA LYS A 147 1.61 -16.33 -9.49
C LYS A 147 1.89 -17.06 -10.79
N THR A 148 1.12 -18.13 -11.02
CA THR A 148 0.96 -18.65 -12.38
C THR A 148 0.02 -17.71 -13.10
N ASP A 149 0.38 -17.30 -14.31
CA ASP A 149 -0.55 -16.65 -15.23
C ASP A 149 -1.64 -17.67 -15.55
N SER A 150 -2.65 -17.76 -14.69
CA SER A 150 -3.92 -18.31 -15.13
C SER A 150 -4.48 -17.25 -16.07
N PRO A 151 -4.70 -17.53 -17.37
CA PRO A 151 -5.41 -16.58 -18.20
C PRO A 151 -6.75 -16.32 -17.52
N ASP A 152 -7.06 -15.04 -17.27
CA ASP A 152 -8.41 -14.63 -16.92
C ASP A 152 -9.38 -15.26 -17.93
N PRO A 153 -10.47 -15.93 -17.49
CA PRO A 153 -11.45 -16.53 -18.38
C PRO A 153 -12.18 -15.50 -19.26
#